data_AF-A0A9D2QM36-F1
#
_entry.id   AF-A0A9D2QM36-F1
#
_cell.length_a   1.000
_cell.length_b   1.000
_cell.length_c   1.000
_cell.angle_alpha   90.00
_cell.angle_beta   90.00
_cell.angle_gamma   90.00
#
_symmetry.space_group_name_H-M   'P 1'
#
loop_
_entity.id
_entity.type
_entity.pdbx_description
1 polymer ?
#
loop_
_entity_poly.entity_id
_entity_poly.type
_entity_poly.pdbx_seq_one_letter_code
_entity_poly.pdbx_strand_id
1 'polypeptide(L)'
;MSLNDTQGKDVTRRLQHKRGRRSRKEMRQLQLEREGLETVSFPVCTAHPDCHACRNGRCMALDRNDFGRRDCPFYKNSEINRREQREGLEKLIRMGRTDLIDKYKRTFQELGIFGMSDSFTEQATAELDRYSESCLRELLSMDTGNGPEEVSGLPTDEEDDWDD
;
A
#
# COMPACT_ATOMS: atom_id res chain seq x y z
N MET A 1 -30.12 26.24 60.75
CA MET A 1 -30.21 25.07 61.66
C MET A 1 -30.86 23.93 60.88
N SER A 2 -30.30 22.72 61.03
CA SER A 2 -30.67 21.40 60.45
C SER A 2 -30.33 21.23 58.95
N LEU A 3 -29.33 20.44 58.50
CA LEU A 3 -28.96 19.02 58.72
C LEU A 3 -30.17 18.08 58.49
N ASN A 4 -30.18 17.03 57.67
CA ASN A 4 -29.19 16.29 56.90
C ASN A 4 -29.92 15.32 55.93
N ASP A 5 -29.22 14.92 54.88
CA ASP A 5 -29.18 13.59 54.25
C ASP A 5 -30.47 12.88 53.75
N THR A 6 -30.52 12.66 52.43
CA THR A 6 -30.60 11.30 51.89
C THR A 6 -29.89 11.21 50.54
N GLN A 7 -28.88 10.34 50.51
CA GLN A 7 -28.08 9.96 49.36
C GLN A 7 -28.91 9.30 48.26
N GLY A 8 -28.43 9.43 47.03
CA GLY A 8 -28.39 8.31 46.09
C GLY A 8 -28.96 8.58 44.71
N LYS A 9 -28.16 8.21 43.69
CA LYS A 9 -28.47 8.09 42.25
C LYS A 9 -28.30 9.43 41.50
N ASP A 10 -27.47 9.60 40.50
CA ASP A 10 -26.64 8.67 39.75
C ASP A 10 -25.46 9.48 39.19
N VAL A 11 -24.30 9.33 39.81
CA VAL A 11 -23.03 9.63 39.17
C VAL A 11 -22.84 8.55 38.12
N THR A 12 -23.09 8.84 36.85
CA THR A 12 -22.39 8.25 35.67
C THR A 12 -23.08 8.64 34.35
N ARG A 13 -23.09 9.93 34.00
CA ARG A 13 -23.26 10.32 32.59
C ARG A 13 -21.88 10.34 31.90
N ARG A 14 -21.27 9.16 31.75
CA ARG A 14 -20.13 8.94 30.85
C ARG A 14 -20.64 8.22 29.61
N LEU A 15 -20.95 8.99 28.58
CA LEU A 15 -21.18 8.49 27.22
C LEU A 15 -19.88 7.85 26.70
N GLN A 16 -19.72 6.57 27.00
CA GLN A 16 -18.67 5.75 26.40
C GLN A 16 -19.07 5.49 24.95
N HIS A 17 -18.39 6.12 23.99
CA HIS A 17 -18.32 5.63 22.62
C HIS A 17 -17.55 4.30 22.62
N LYS A 18 -18.18 3.23 23.09
CA LYS A 18 -17.69 1.87 22.88
C LYS A 18 -17.91 1.56 21.41
N ARG A 19 -16.87 1.73 20.59
CA ARG A 19 -16.78 1.05 19.29
C ARG A 19 -16.76 -0.45 19.59
N GLY A 20 -17.95 -1.04 19.71
CA GLY A 20 -18.12 -2.45 20.00
C GLY A 20 -17.39 -3.30 18.96
N ARG A 21 -16.72 -4.36 19.42
CA ARG A 21 -16.19 -5.41 18.56
C ARG A 21 -17.38 -6.04 17.83
N ARG A 22 -17.61 -5.61 16.58
CA ARG A 22 -18.69 -6.15 15.75
C ARG A 22 -18.54 -7.67 15.64
N SER A 23 -19.63 -8.39 15.83
CA SER A 23 -19.64 -9.85 15.70
C SER A 23 -19.28 -10.24 14.27
N ARG A 24 -18.65 -11.40 14.07
CA ARG A 24 -18.37 -11.94 12.72
C ARG A 24 -19.65 -12.03 11.88
N LYS A 25 -20.81 -12.25 12.51
CA LYS A 25 -22.12 -12.25 11.85
C LYS A 25 -22.54 -10.85 11.38
N GLU A 26 -22.36 -9.83 12.21
CA GLU A 26 -22.66 -8.43 11.84
C GLU A 26 -21.72 -7.93 10.74
N MET A 27 -20.44 -8.33 10.77
CA MET A 27 -19.49 -8.01 9.70
C MET A 27 -19.89 -8.63 8.36
N ARG A 28 -20.36 -9.89 8.37
CA ARG A 28 -20.93 -10.55 7.17
C ARG A 28 -22.23 -9.89 6.73
N GLN A 29 -23.07 -9.54 7.70
CA GLN A 29 -24.18 -8.58 7.64
C GLN A 29 -23.94 -7.45 6.65
N LEU A 30 -23.04 -6.59 7.08
CA LEU A 30 -22.69 -5.36 6.42
C LEU A 30 -21.96 -5.59 5.08
N GLN A 31 -21.20 -6.69 4.95
CA GLN A 31 -20.60 -7.07 3.67
C GLN A 31 -21.68 -7.43 2.64
N LEU A 32 -22.66 -8.24 3.01
CA LEU A 32 -23.77 -8.62 2.13
C LEU A 32 -24.68 -7.44 1.79
N GLU A 33 -24.99 -6.58 2.76
CA GLU A 33 -25.76 -5.36 2.51
C GLU A 33 -25.00 -4.40 1.58
N ARG A 34 -23.68 -4.25 1.77
CA ARG A 34 -22.83 -3.48 0.88
C ARG A 34 -22.77 -4.05 -0.53
N GLU A 35 -22.57 -5.36 -0.66
CA GLU A 35 -22.56 -6.07 -1.94
C GLU A 35 -23.93 -5.96 -2.64
N GLY A 36 -25.03 -6.07 -1.88
CA GLY A 36 -26.39 -5.88 -2.37
C GLY A 36 -26.63 -4.47 -2.92
N LEU A 37 -26.20 -3.43 -2.19
CA LEU A 37 -26.30 -2.04 -2.64
C LEU A 37 -25.41 -1.77 -3.86
N GLU A 38 -24.18 -2.29 -3.87
CA GLU A 38 -23.25 -2.16 -5.00
C GLU A 38 -23.83 -2.80 -6.28
N THR A 39 -24.59 -3.90 -6.19
CA THR A 39 -25.19 -4.52 -7.39
C THR A 39 -26.40 -3.78 -7.98
N VAL A 40 -27.08 -2.94 -7.19
CA VAL A 40 -28.26 -2.19 -7.66
C VAL A 40 -27.87 -0.83 -8.26
N SER A 41 -26.74 -0.25 -7.85
CA SER A 41 -26.35 1.11 -8.24
C SER A 41 -25.73 1.24 -9.64
N PHE A 42 -25.11 0.17 -10.16
CA PHE A 42 -24.37 0.27 -11.42
C PHE A 42 -25.21 -0.14 -12.64
N PRO A 43 -25.17 0.64 -13.73
CA PRO A 43 -25.96 0.35 -14.92
C PRO A 43 -25.44 -0.90 -15.65
N VAL A 44 -26.37 -1.67 -16.22
CA VAL A 44 -26.06 -2.92 -16.94
C VAL A 44 -25.43 -2.60 -18.30
N CYS A 45 -24.22 -3.08 -18.55
CA CYS A 45 -23.47 -2.86 -19.78
C CYS A 45 -23.36 -4.17 -20.57
N THR A 46 -24.09 -4.26 -21.70
CA THR A 46 -24.03 -5.41 -22.61
C THR A 46 -23.28 -5.13 -23.90
N ALA A 47 -22.93 -3.87 -24.18
CA ALA A 47 -22.29 -3.45 -25.42
C ALA A 47 -20.84 -3.94 -25.55
N HIS A 48 -20.08 -3.93 -24.44
CA HIS A 48 -18.66 -4.26 -24.45
C HIS A 48 -18.29 -5.16 -23.26
N PRO A 49 -18.32 -6.50 -23.43
CA PRO A 49 -17.98 -7.43 -22.35
C PRO A 49 -16.48 -7.43 -21.99
N ASP A 50 -15.62 -6.98 -22.91
CA ASP A 50 -14.16 -6.86 -22.74
C ASP A 50 -13.71 -5.49 -22.20
N CYS A 51 -14.67 -4.60 -21.92
CA CYS A 51 -14.41 -3.30 -21.34
C CYS A 51 -13.78 -3.46 -19.95
N HIS A 52 -12.69 -2.72 -19.70
CA HIS A 52 -12.00 -2.73 -18.42
C HIS A 52 -12.91 -2.34 -17.24
N ALA A 53 -13.87 -1.45 -17.50
CA ALA A 53 -14.82 -0.98 -16.50
C ALA A 53 -16.05 -1.91 -16.34
N CYS A 54 -16.18 -2.96 -17.17
CA CYS A 54 -17.28 -3.90 -17.07
C CYS A 54 -16.93 -5.02 -16.08
N ARG A 55 -17.71 -5.15 -15.01
CA ARG A 55 -17.60 -6.25 -14.04
C ARG A 55 -18.95 -6.89 -13.85
N ASN A 56 -19.03 -8.21 -14.06
CA ASN A 56 -20.29 -8.98 -13.97
C ASN A 56 -21.42 -8.40 -14.85
N GLY A 57 -21.09 -7.87 -16.04
CA GLY A 57 -22.07 -7.26 -16.95
C GLY A 57 -22.56 -5.87 -16.54
N ARG A 58 -21.89 -5.19 -15.59
CA ARG A 58 -22.24 -3.84 -15.14
C ARG A 58 -21.06 -2.88 -15.28
N CYS A 59 -21.36 -1.61 -15.57
CA CYS A 59 -20.34 -0.57 -15.67
C CYS A 59 -20.00 -0.04 -14.29
N MET A 60 -18.76 -0.26 -13.84
CA MET A 60 -18.25 0.25 -12.56
C MET A 60 -17.75 1.70 -12.65
N ALA A 61 -17.61 2.24 -13.86
CA ALA A 61 -17.03 3.56 -14.08
C ALA A 61 -18.08 4.68 -14.17
N LEU A 62 -19.32 4.36 -14.53
CA LEU A 62 -20.36 5.34 -14.82
C LEU A 62 -21.66 4.99 -14.11
N ASP A 63 -22.37 6.01 -13.64
CA ASP A 63 -23.69 5.85 -13.00
C ASP A 63 -24.83 5.65 -14.03
N ARG A 64 -24.61 6.08 -15.28
CA ARG A 64 -25.56 5.94 -16.40
C ARG A 64 -24.82 5.56 -17.67
N ASN A 65 -25.47 4.78 -18.53
CA ASN A 65 -24.89 4.27 -19.77
C ASN A 65 -25.82 4.42 -20.99
N ASP A 66 -26.73 5.39 -20.95
CA ASP A 66 -27.64 5.73 -22.04
C ASP A 66 -27.00 6.73 -23.02
N PHE A 67 -26.15 6.23 -23.91
CA PHE A 67 -25.53 7.06 -24.97
C PHE A 67 -26.41 7.21 -26.22
N GLY A 68 -27.70 6.85 -26.13
CA GLY A 68 -28.63 6.79 -27.25
C GLY A 68 -28.29 5.65 -28.21
N ARG A 69 -28.17 5.94 -29.52
CA ARG A 69 -27.77 4.96 -30.56
C ARG A 69 -26.26 4.90 -30.80
N ARG A 70 -25.46 5.51 -29.93
CA ARG A 70 -23.99 5.57 -30.07
C ARG A 70 -23.32 4.57 -29.14
N ASP A 71 -22.13 4.13 -29.52
CA ASP A 71 -21.27 3.33 -28.66
C ASP A 71 -20.76 4.15 -27.46
N CYS A 72 -20.32 3.45 -26.40
CA CYS A 72 -19.82 4.09 -25.20
C CYS A 72 -18.53 4.87 -25.49
N PRO A 73 -18.48 6.19 -25.29
CA PRO A 73 -17.27 6.98 -25.57
C PRO A 73 -16.14 6.71 -24.58
N PHE A 74 -16.45 6.12 -23.43
CA PHE A 74 -15.50 5.70 -22.40
C PHE A 74 -15.10 4.24 -22.54
N TYR A 75 -15.54 3.55 -23.60
CA TYR A 75 -15.15 2.18 -23.85
C TYR A 75 -13.63 2.09 -23.99
N LYS A 76 -13.05 1.17 -23.21
CA LYS A 76 -11.65 0.84 -23.30
C LYS A 76 -11.45 -0.62 -22.94
N ASN A 77 -10.80 -1.35 -23.84
CA ASN A 77 -10.39 -2.72 -23.59
C ASN A 77 -9.32 -2.75 -22.48
N SER A 78 -9.35 -3.81 -21.66
CA SER A 78 -8.39 -4.06 -20.58
C SER A 78 -6.92 -3.94 -20.99
N GLU A 79 -6.55 -4.41 -22.19
CA GLU A 79 -5.16 -4.33 -22.66
C GLU A 79 -4.73 -2.89 -22.98
N ILE A 80 -5.61 -2.13 -23.63
CA ILE A 80 -5.37 -0.72 -23.95
C ILE A 80 -5.24 0.07 -22.65
N ASN A 81 -6.11 -0.19 -21.68
CA ASN A 81 -6.04 0.46 -20.37
C ASN A 81 -4.71 0.17 -19.66
N ARG A 82 -4.26 -1.08 -19.62
CA ARG A 82 -2.98 -1.44 -18.99
C ARG A 82 -1.80 -0.75 -19.66
N ARG A 83 -1.78 -0.66 -21.00
CA ARG A 83 -0.73 0.03 -21.75
C ARG A 83 -0.68 1.52 -21.39
N GLU A 84 -1.81 2.20 -21.43
CA GLU A 84 -1.86 3.63 -21.11
C GLU A 84 -1.50 3.93 -19.64
N GLN A 85 -1.86 3.05 -18.71
CA GLN A 85 -1.45 3.18 -17.31
C GLN A 85 0.08 3.05 -17.15
N ARG A 86 0.75 2.18 -17.93
CA ARG A 86 2.22 2.12 -17.97
C ARG A 86 2.82 3.40 -18.51
N GLU A 87 2.32 3.89 -19.65
CA GLU A 87 2.78 5.17 -20.22
C GLU A 87 2.55 6.35 -19.25
N GLY A 88 1.45 6.32 -18.49
CA GLY A 88 1.18 7.28 -17.43
C GLY A 88 2.20 7.21 -16.29
N LEU A 89 2.52 5.99 -15.83
CA LEU A 89 3.55 5.79 -14.81
C LEU A 89 4.93 6.25 -15.28
N GLU A 90 5.33 5.92 -16.51
CA GLU A 90 6.59 6.38 -17.10
C GLU A 90 6.68 7.92 -17.15
N LYS A 91 5.58 8.60 -17.48
CA LYS A 91 5.51 10.07 -17.44
C LYS A 91 5.64 10.60 -16.01
N LEU A 92 4.99 9.98 -15.03
CA LEU A 92 5.11 10.37 -13.62
C LEU A 92 6.55 10.23 -13.11
N ILE A 93 7.22 9.14 -13.47
CA ILE A 93 8.64 8.91 -13.14
C ILE A 93 9.50 10.00 -13.77
N ARG A 94 9.30 10.29 -15.06
CA ARG A 94 10.05 11.33 -15.78
C ARG A 94 9.85 12.72 -15.18
N MET A 95 8.66 13.02 -14.69
CA MET A 95 8.34 14.28 -14.03
C MET A 95 8.78 14.33 -12.56
N GLY A 96 9.30 13.23 -12.01
CA GLY A 96 9.70 13.15 -10.61
C GLY A 96 8.53 13.23 -9.62
N ARG A 97 7.29 12.94 -10.05
CA ARG A 97 6.09 13.01 -9.20
C ARG A 97 5.91 11.75 -8.37
N THR A 98 6.90 11.49 -7.51
CA THR A 98 6.92 10.33 -6.60
C THR A 98 5.73 10.32 -5.64
N ASP A 99 5.23 11.50 -5.26
CA ASP A 99 4.00 11.67 -4.45
C ASP A 99 2.78 10.97 -5.07
N LEU A 100 2.60 11.09 -6.39
CA LEU A 100 1.51 10.45 -7.10
C LEU A 100 1.76 8.95 -7.27
N ILE A 101 3.01 8.56 -7.51
CA ILE A 101 3.39 7.15 -7.62
C ILE A 101 3.09 6.43 -6.31
N ASP A 102 3.47 7.02 -5.17
CA ASP A 102 3.22 6.46 -3.85
C ASP A 102 1.73 6.39 -3.52
N LYS A 103 0.97 7.46 -3.84
CA LYS A 103 -0.47 7.49 -3.64
C LYS A 103 -1.20 6.36 -4.38
N TYR A 104 -0.76 6.05 -5.60
CA TYR A 104 -1.39 5.03 -6.45
C TYR A 104 -0.64 3.70 -6.49
N LYS A 105 0.32 3.49 -5.58
CA LYS A 105 1.18 2.30 -5.54
C LYS A 105 0.41 0.98 -5.55
N ARG A 106 -0.64 0.87 -4.72
CA ARG A 106 -1.49 -0.32 -4.67
C ARG A 106 -2.18 -0.59 -6.01
N THR A 107 -2.71 0.44 -6.66
CA THR A 107 -3.39 0.31 -7.95
C THR A 107 -2.44 -0.17 -9.03
N PHE A 108 -1.22 0.38 -9.08
CA PHE A 108 -0.20 -0.09 -10.01
C PHE A 108 0.23 -1.54 -9.74
N GLN A 109 0.30 -1.96 -8.46
CA GLN A 109 0.58 -3.35 -8.10
C GLN A 109 -0.54 -4.31 -8.54
N GLU A 110 -1.81 -3.97 -8.26
CA GLU A 110 -2.98 -4.76 -8.65
C GLU A 110 -3.11 -4.91 -10.17
N LEU A 111 -2.71 -3.87 -10.92
CA LEU A 111 -2.66 -3.90 -12.38
C LEU A 111 -1.44 -4.64 -12.95
N GLY A 112 -0.55 -5.15 -12.08
CA GLY A 112 0.70 -5.81 -12.50
C GLY A 112 1.65 -4.88 -13.26
N ILE A 113 1.51 -3.56 -13.07
CA ILE A 113 2.32 -2.55 -13.75
C ILE A 113 3.74 -2.53 -13.18
N PHE A 114 3.89 -2.78 -11.87
CA PHE A 114 5.19 -3.07 -11.25
C PHE A 114 5.70 -4.49 -11.53
N GLY A 115 5.14 -5.17 -12.53
CA GLY A 115 5.48 -6.54 -12.90
C GLY A 115 6.70 -6.66 -13.81
N MET A 116 7.72 -5.83 -13.60
CA MET A 116 9.04 -6.16 -14.09
C MET A 116 9.79 -6.81 -12.92
N SER A 117 9.77 -8.15 -12.90
CA SER A 117 10.96 -8.88 -12.48
C SER A 117 12.03 -8.50 -13.49
N ASP A 118 12.58 -7.32 -13.28
CA ASP A 118 13.59 -6.70 -14.10
C ASP A 118 14.79 -7.62 -13.97
N SER A 119 15.06 -8.45 -14.98
CA SER A 119 16.38 -9.06 -15.15
C SER A 119 17.48 -7.99 -15.01
N PHE A 120 17.16 -6.74 -15.34
CA PHE A 120 17.95 -5.55 -15.05
C PHE A 120 18.11 -5.23 -13.55
N THR A 121 17.07 -5.32 -12.72
CA THR A 121 17.15 -5.10 -11.26
C THR A 121 17.87 -6.25 -10.58
N GLU A 122 17.64 -7.49 -10.99
CA GLU A 122 18.39 -8.65 -10.53
C GLU A 122 19.86 -8.52 -10.91
N GLN A 123 20.16 -8.11 -12.14
CA GLN A 123 21.53 -7.86 -12.61
C GLN A 123 22.19 -6.70 -11.86
N ALA A 124 21.49 -5.58 -11.66
CA ALA A 124 21.99 -4.43 -10.92
C ALA A 124 22.24 -4.76 -9.45
N THR A 125 21.34 -5.52 -8.82
CA THR A 125 21.52 -6.00 -7.43
C THR A 125 22.74 -6.92 -7.34
N ALA A 126 22.85 -7.90 -8.25
CA ALA A 126 24.00 -8.80 -8.29
C ALA A 126 25.33 -8.09 -8.63
N GLU A 127 25.30 -6.96 -9.32
CA GLU A 127 26.48 -6.13 -9.55
C GLU A 127 26.89 -5.34 -8.31
N LEU A 128 25.92 -4.76 -7.59
CA LEU A 128 26.16 -4.08 -6.31
C LEU A 128 26.71 -5.05 -5.27
N ASP A 129 26.15 -6.27 -5.19
CA ASP A 129 26.63 -7.30 -4.26
C ASP A 129 28.09 -7.66 -4.56
N ARG A 130 28.45 -7.85 -5.85
CA ARG A 130 29.84 -8.12 -6.27
C ARG A 130 30.81 -6.99 -5.91
N TYR A 131 30.42 -5.73 -6.09
CA TYR A 131 31.23 -4.59 -5.67
C TYR A 131 31.39 -4.56 -4.15
N SER A 132 30.31 -4.85 -3.40
CA SER A 132 30.36 -4.90 -1.94
C SER A 132 31.33 -5.99 -1.44
N GLU A 133 31.29 -7.17 -2.05
CA GLU A 133 32.20 -8.27 -1.74
C GLU A 133 33.65 -7.95 -2.08
N SER A 134 33.91 -7.24 -3.19
CA SER A 134 35.27 -6.86 -3.56
C SER A 134 35.85 -5.84 -2.57
N CYS A 135 35.06 -4.84 -2.16
CA CYS A 135 35.46 -3.87 -1.14
C CYS A 135 35.75 -4.55 0.20
N LEU A 136 34.88 -5.47 0.65
CA LEU A 136 35.12 -6.23 1.89
C LEU A 136 36.38 -7.10 1.81
N ARG A 137 36.65 -7.72 0.66
CA ARG A 137 37.85 -8.53 0.44
C ARG A 137 39.13 -7.70 0.47
N GLU A 138 39.10 -6.49 -0.10
CA GLU A 138 40.21 -5.55 -0.08
C GLU A 138 40.55 -5.12 1.35
N LEU A 139 39.53 -4.76 2.15
CA LEU A 139 39.71 -4.45 3.57
C LEU A 139 40.33 -5.61 4.36
N LEU A 140 39.84 -6.84 4.18
CA LEU A 140 40.37 -8.03 4.87
C LEU A 140 41.77 -8.44 4.41
N SER A 141 42.18 -8.05 3.21
CA SER A 141 43.52 -8.36 2.68
C SER A 141 44.59 -7.41 3.22
N MET A 142 44.22 -6.19 3.61
CA MET A 142 45.14 -5.20 4.20
C MET A 142 45.59 -5.56 5.63
N ASP A 143 44.78 -6.34 6.38
CA ASP A 143 45.07 -6.72 7.78
C ASP A 143 46.06 -7.88 7.96
N THR A 144 46.53 -8.52 6.88
CA THR A 144 47.46 -9.67 6.99
C THR A 144 48.95 -9.30 6.97
N GLY A 145 49.28 -8.01 7.08
CA GLY A 145 50.62 -7.49 6.85
C GLY A 145 51.16 -6.57 7.95
N ASN A 146 50.99 -6.90 9.23
CA ASN A 146 51.92 -6.58 10.33
C ASN A 146 51.30 -7.00 11.67
N GLY A 147 51.87 -8.00 12.33
CA GLY A 147 51.60 -8.22 13.75
C GLY A 147 52.32 -7.18 14.61
N PRO A 148 51.79 -6.84 15.78
CA PRO A 148 52.61 -6.46 16.91
C PRO A 148 52.59 -7.55 17.98
N GLU A 149 53.75 -7.68 18.62
CA GLU A 149 53.97 -8.42 19.85
C GLU A 149 52.95 -8.08 20.94
N GLU A 150 52.87 -8.98 21.93
CA GLU A 150 52.26 -8.78 23.25
C GLU A 150 52.25 -7.30 23.70
N VAL A 151 51.06 -6.76 23.94
CA VAL A 151 50.88 -5.81 25.03
C VAL A 151 49.61 -6.17 25.80
N SER A 152 49.86 -6.62 27.02
CA SER A 152 48.88 -6.81 28.08
C SER A 152 48.37 -5.45 28.53
N GLY A 153 47.04 -5.26 28.52
CA GLY A 153 46.43 -4.03 29.04
C GLY A 153 44.97 -3.89 28.64
N LEU A 154 44.08 -4.52 29.43
CA LEU A 154 42.67 -4.16 29.49
C LEU A 154 42.54 -2.73 30.03
N PRO A 155 41.70 -1.86 29.43
CA PRO A 155 40.90 -0.95 30.22
C PRO A 155 39.41 -1.22 30.01
N THR A 156 38.74 -1.06 31.14
CA THR A 156 37.33 -1.24 31.45
C THR A 156 36.39 -0.36 30.63
N ASP A 157 35.25 -0.96 30.31
CA ASP A 157 33.93 -0.38 30.07
C ASP A 157 33.78 1.09 30.47
N GLU A 158 33.58 1.97 29.49
CA GLU A 158 32.80 3.19 29.65
C GLU A 158 31.72 3.21 28.56
N GLU A 159 30.47 3.07 29.00
CA GLU A 159 29.28 3.18 28.18
C GLU A 159 29.09 4.66 27.82
N ASP A 160 29.48 5.06 26.61
CA ASP A 160 29.16 6.40 26.08
C ASP A 160 27.69 6.46 25.63
N ASP A 161 26.91 6.97 26.58
CA ASP A 161 25.66 7.71 26.51
C ASP A 161 25.51 8.53 25.21
N TRP A 162 24.60 8.11 24.33
CA TRP A 162 24.18 8.91 23.18
C TRP A 162 22.95 9.74 23.57
N ASP A 163 23.18 10.94 24.09
CA ASP A 163 22.14 11.98 24.23
C ASP A 163 22.45 13.21 23.35
N ASP A 164 21.36 13.71 22.75
CA ASP A 164 21.10 14.87 21.86
C ASP A 164 21.35 14.76 20.33
#